data_AF-A0A2R6FJA9-F1
#
_entry.id   AF-A0A2R6FJA9-F1
#
_cell.length_a   1.000
_cell.length_b   1.000
_cell.length_c   1.000
_cell.angle_alpha   90.00
_cell.angle_beta   90.00
_cell.angle_gamma   90.00
#
_symmetry.space_group_name_H-M   'P 1'
#
loop_
_entity.id
_entity.type
_entity.pdbx_description
1 polymer ?
#
loop_
_entity_poly.entity_id
_entity_poly.type
_entity_poly.pdbx_seq_one_letter_code
_entity_poly.pdbx_strand_id
1 'polypeptide(L)'
;MSVGSFELRQVEWSPPKAITVAAALLSAGIHLAIATTSGNDAFAALGLGILLGFVVFFTDLWAPVLYLVGAVYVGATTVFWLVAGLPQPVLGGLDKAVQAVLIVSLVYLMVVEMREGAAVSED
;
A
#
# COMPACT_ATOMS: atom_id res chain seq x y z
N MET A 1 11.93 -28.58 -0.82
CA MET A 1 11.12 -27.35 -0.88
C MET A 1 11.46 -26.69 -2.20
N SER A 2 10.53 -26.66 -3.15
CA SER A 2 10.71 -25.82 -4.35
C SER A 2 10.67 -24.38 -3.86
N VAL A 3 11.72 -23.61 -4.08
CA VAL A 3 11.61 -22.15 -4.02
C VAL A 3 10.57 -21.83 -5.08
N GLY A 4 9.45 -21.19 -4.71
CA GLY A 4 8.46 -20.76 -5.69
C GLY A 4 9.17 -19.96 -6.77
N SER A 5 8.85 -20.22 -8.04
CA SER A 5 9.29 -19.36 -9.13
C SER A 5 8.88 -17.93 -8.81
N PHE A 6 9.77 -16.95 -9.02
CA PHE A 6 9.40 -15.55 -8.93
C PHE A 6 8.91 -15.13 -10.32
N GLU A 7 7.61 -15.02 -10.49
CA GLU A 7 7.01 -14.64 -11.77
C GLU A 7 6.18 -13.35 -11.63
N LEU A 8 6.16 -12.56 -12.70
CA LEU A 8 5.25 -11.42 -12.78
C LEU A 8 3.82 -11.94 -12.95
N ARG A 9 2.92 -11.55 -12.05
CA ARG A 9 1.52 -11.93 -12.20
C ARG A 9 0.85 -11.13 -13.32
N GLN A 10 -0.07 -11.75 -14.03
CA GLN A 10 -0.98 -11.04 -14.92
C GLN A 10 -1.98 -10.24 -14.08
N VAL A 11 -1.86 -8.91 -14.09
CA VAL A 11 -2.77 -8.03 -13.38
C VAL A 11 -3.93 -7.68 -14.30
N GLU A 12 -5.11 -8.22 -14.02
CA GLU A 12 -6.34 -7.72 -14.60
C GLU A 12 -6.66 -6.35 -13.99
N TRP A 13 -6.50 -5.30 -14.79
CA TRP A 13 -6.66 -3.92 -14.35
C TRP A 13 -8.13 -3.57 -14.17
N SER A 14 -8.44 -3.01 -13.00
CA SER A 14 -9.71 -2.38 -12.67
C SER A 14 -9.46 -0.98 -12.08
N PRO A 15 -10.44 -0.07 -12.10
CA PRO A 15 -10.25 1.27 -11.51
C PRO A 15 -9.75 1.22 -10.04
N PRO A 16 -10.25 0.34 -9.15
CA PRO A 16 -9.73 0.21 -7.78
C PRO A 16 -8.26 -0.22 -7.70
N LYS A 17 -7.80 -1.13 -8.57
CA LYS A 17 -6.38 -1.54 -8.63
C LYS A 17 -5.50 -0.38 -9.11
N ALA A 18 -5.95 0.36 -10.13
CA ALA A 18 -5.24 1.54 -10.62
C ALA A 18 -5.14 2.63 -9.55
N ILE A 19 -6.23 2.90 -8.81
CA ILE A 19 -6.25 3.85 -7.69
C ILE A 19 -5.30 3.40 -6.58
N THR A 20 -5.31 2.13 -6.22
CA THR A 20 -4.41 1.56 -5.19
C THR A 20 -2.94 1.78 -5.57
N VAL A 21 -2.58 1.45 -6.81
CA VAL A 21 -1.21 1.63 -7.32
C VAL A 21 -0.82 3.11 -7.33
N ALA A 22 -1.68 3.99 -7.85
CA ALA A 22 -1.40 5.42 -7.90
C ALA A 22 -1.25 6.03 -6.50
N ALA A 23 -2.13 5.67 -5.57
CA ALA A 23 -2.07 6.15 -4.19
C ALA A 23 -0.81 5.63 -3.45
N ALA A 24 -0.43 4.37 -3.67
CA ALA A 24 0.79 3.81 -3.11
C ALA A 24 2.04 4.55 -3.62
N LEU A 25 2.15 4.78 -4.93
CA LEU A 25 3.26 5.52 -5.52
C LEU A 25 3.31 6.98 -5.04
N LEU A 26 2.15 7.63 -4.95
CA LEU A 26 2.07 9.00 -4.47
C LEU A 26 2.47 9.12 -2.99
N SER A 27 1.97 8.25 -2.12
CA SER A 27 2.34 8.26 -0.70
C SER A 27 3.83 7.91 -0.51
N ALA A 28 4.35 6.92 -1.23
CA ALA A 28 5.78 6.61 -1.22
C ALA A 28 6.64 7.81 -1.66
N GLY A 29 6.26 8.46 -2.76
CA GLY A 29 6.95 9.66 -3.25
C GLY A 29 6.93 10.80 -2.25
N ILE A 30 5.80 11.03 -1.58
CA ILE A 30 5.69 12.05 -0.54
C ILE A 30 6.58 11.70 0.66
N HIS A 31 6.56 10.46 1.14
CA HIS A 31 7.44 10.02 2.22
C HIS A 31 8.91 10.24 1.88
N LEU A 32 9.36 9.88 0.67
CA LEU A 32 10.73 10.13 0.22
C LEU A 32 11.05 11.63 0.13
N ALA A 33 10.12 12.45 -0.36
CA ALA A 33 10.28 13.90 -0.40
C ALA A 33 10.42 14.50 1.02
N ILE A 34 9.58 14.08 1.97
CA ILE A 34 9.69 14.49 3.38
C ILE A 34 11.03 14.04 3.96
N ALA A 35 11.48 12.82 3.70
CA ALA A 35 12.77 12.31 4.19
C ALA A 35 13.93 13.21 3.75
N THR A 36 14.02 13.50 2.44
CA THR A 36 15.10 14.34 1.88
C THR A 36 15.08 15.79 2.36
N THR A 37 13.91 16.33 2.70
CA THR A 37 13.76 17.76 3.06
C THR A 37 13.72 18.02 4.56
N SER A 38 13.39 17.02 5.38
CA SER A 38 13.37 17.12 6.85
C SER A 38 14.58 16.47 7.54
N GLY A 39 15.33 15.62 6.82
CA GLY A 39 16.42 14.82 7.39
C GLY A 39 15.95 13.69 8.31
N ASN A 40 14.66 13.36 8.30
CA ASN A 40 14.09 12.29 9.11
C ASN A 40 14.01 10.98 8.32
N ASP A 41 15.00 10.12 8.53
CA ASP A 41 15.14 8.83 7.82
C ASP A 41 13.98 7.86 8.07
N ALA A 42 13.18 8.05 9.12
CA ALA A 42 11.98 7.26 9.34
C ALA A 42 11.03 7.36 8.13
N PHE A 43 10.91 8.54 7.52
CA PHE A 43 10.09 8.72 6.32
C PHE A 43 10.65 7.97 5.11
N ALA A 44 11.97 7.81 4.99
CA ALA A 44 12.55 7.00 3.92
C ALA A 44 12.15 5.53 4.09
N ALA A 45 12.26 4.99 5.32
CA ALA A 45 11.83 3.63 5.62
C ALA A 45 10.34 3.42 5.32
N LEU A 46 9.49 4.41 5.63
CA LEU A 46 8.06 4.34 5.36
C LEU A 46 7.76 4.27 3.87
N GLY A 47 8.38 5.15 3.08
CA GLY A 47 8.25 5.17 1.63
C GLY A 47 8.73 3.87 0.98
N LEU A 48 9.88 3.36 1.43
CA LEU A 48 10.44 2.08 0.96
C LEU A 48 9.54 0.88 1.31
N GLY A 49 8.92 0.87 2.48
CA GLY A 49 7.95 -0.17 2.85
C GLY A 49 6.72 -0.19 1.94
N ILE A 50 6.21 0.99 1.56
CA ILE A 50 5.11 1.10 0.58
C ILE A 50 5.57 0.63 -0.81
N LEU A 51 6.77 1.02 -1.24
CA LEU A 51 7.33 0.58 -2.53
C LEU A 51 7.55 -0.93 -2.58
N LEU A 52 7.96 -1.55 -1.47
CA LEU A 52 8.06 -3.00 -1.37
C LEU A 52 6.68 -3.65 -1.62
N GLY A 53 5.63 -3.16 -0.95
CA GLY A 53 4.27 -3.63 -1.20
C GLY A 53 3.83 -3.43 -2.66
N PHE A 54 4.14 -2.28 -3.25
CA PHE A 54 3.91 -1.99 -4.68
C PHE A 54 4.63 -3.00 -5.59
N VAL A 55 5.90 -3.33 -5.34
CA VAL A 55 6.64 -4.32 -6.13
C VAL A 55 6.01 -5.71 -5.98
N VAL A 56 5.73 -6.14 -4.74
CA VAL A 56 5.13 -7.46 -4.46
C VAL A 56 3.76 -7.60 -5.11
N PHE A 57 2.99 -6.51 -5.27
CA PHE A 57 1.70 -6.51 -5.96
C PHE A 57 1.76 -7.01 -7.40
N PHE A 58 2.89 -6.86 -8.08
CA PHE A 58 3.10 -7.34 -9.46
C PHE A 58 3.68 -8.76 -9.55
N THR A 59 3.84 -9.44 -8.42
CA THR A 59 4.40 -10.80 -8.36
C THR A 59 3.34 -11.84 -8.04
N ASP A 60 3.62 -13.09 -8.36
CA ASP A 60 2.83 -14.25 -7.95
C ASP A 60 2.85 -14.52 -6.44
N LEU A 61 3.71 -13.82 -5.69
CA LEU A 61 3.68 -13.79 -4.22
C LEU A 61 2.46 -13.04 -3.66
N TRP A 62 1.69 -12.34 -4.51
CA TRP A 62 0.54 -11.58 -4.03
C TRP A 62 -0.63 -12.47 -3.65
N ALA A 63 -1.08 -12.36 -2.40
CA ALA A 63 -2.30 -13.00 -1.90
C ALA A 63 -3.28 -11.96 -1.34
N PRO A 64 -4.60 -12.22 -1.33
CA PRO A 64 -5.59 -11.25 -0.82
C PRO A 64 -5.31 -10.75 0.61
N VAL A 65 -4.70 -11.57 1.46
CA VAL A 65 -4.31 -11.16 2.82
C VAL A 65 -3.30 -10.00 2.84
N LEU A 66 -2.48 -9.82 1.79
CA LEU A 66 -1.51 -8.74 1.72
C LEU A 66 -2.17 -7.36 1.57
N TYR A 67 -3.41 -7.29 1.07
CA TYR A 67 -4.19 -6.06 1.12
C TYR A 67 -4.42 -5.62 2.58
N LEU A 68 -4.74 -6.56 3.48
CA LEU A 68 -4.91 -6.28 4.90
C LEU A 68 -3.60 -5.86 5.55
N VAL A 69 -2.49 -6.54 5.23
CA VAL A 69 -1.16 -6.18 5.73
C VAL A 69 -0.82 -4.74 5.33
N GLY A 70 -1.05 -4.38 4.07
CA GLY A 70 -0.89 -3.01 3.58
C GLY A 70 -1.78 -2.02 4.32
N ALA A 71 -3.06 -2.33 4.51
CA ALA A 71 -4.01 -1.45 5.19
C ALA A 71 -3.63 -1.22 6.66
N VAL A 72 -3.19 -2.26 7.37
CA VAL A 72 -2.72 -2.17 8.75
C VAL A 72 -1.42 -1.36 8.83
N TYR A 73 -0.46 -1.62 7.94
CA TYR A 73 0.80 -0.88 7.88
C TYR A 73 0.54 0.62 7.66
N VAL A 74 -0.18 0.97 6.59
CA VAL A 74 -0.50 2.37 6.23
C VAL A 74 -1.34 3.03 7.32
N GLY A 75 -2.32 2.32 7.89
CA GLY A 75 -3.16 2.81 8.98
C GLY A 75 -2.38 3.11 10.26
N ALA A 76 -1.50 2.20 10.68
CA ALA A 76 -0.66 2.39 11.86
C ALA A 76 0.27 3.59 11.69
N THR A 77 0.91 3.72 10.53
CA THR A 77 1.81 4.85 10.24
C THR A 77 1.04 6.16 10.12
N THR A 78 -0.17 6.14 9.54
CA THR A 78 -1.07 7.29 9.49
C THR A 78 -1.38 7.81 10.90
N VAL A 79 -1.85 6.93 11.79
CA VAL A 79 -2.22 7.30 13.16
C VAL A 79 -1.01 7.81 13.93
N PHE A 80 0.12 7.09 13.86
CA PHE A 80 1.34 7.47 14.56
C PHE A 80 1.77 8.90 14.23
N TRP A 81 1.82 9.27 12.94
CA TRP A 81 2.29 10.59 12.52
C TRP A 81 1.26 11.71 12.70
N LEU A 82 -0.04 11.39 12.77
CA LEU A 82 -1.04 12.36 13.20
C LEU A 82 -0.88 12.72 14.68
N VAL A 83 -0.49 11.76 15.52
CA VAL A 83 -0.27 11.97 16.96
C VAL A 83 1.11 12.60 17.24
N ALA A 84 2.16 12.10 16.59
CA ALA A 84 3.53 12.57 16.78
C ALA A 84 3.79 13.96 16.16
N GLY A 85 2.93 14.41 15.24
CA GLY A 85 3.07 15.65 14.50
C GLY A 85 3.77 15.46 13.16
N LEU A 86 3.40 16.31 12.20
CA LEU A 86 3.88 16.25 10.82
C LEU A 86 5.03 17.26 10.61
N PRO A 87 6.25 16.82 10.24
CA PRO A 87 7.39 17.73 10.02
C PRO A 87 7.12 18.79 8.95
N GLN A 88 6.32 18.44 7.94
CA GLN A 88 5.82 19.35 6.93
C GLN A 88 4.29 19.27 6.90
N PRO A 89 3.55 20.19 7.54
CA PRO A 89 2.11 20.06 7.72
C PRO A 89 1.32 19.95 6.41
N VAL A 90 1.68 20.72 5.39
CA VAL A 90 0.99 20.68 4.08
C VAL A 90 1.21 19.35 3.38
N LEU A 91 2.48 18.96 3.22
CA LEU A 91 2.83 17.75 2.48
C LEU A 91 2.42 16.48 3.25
N GLY A 92 2.61 16.47 4.57
CA GLY A 92 2.11 15.42 5.46
C GLY A 92 0.60 15.33 5.45
N GLY A 93 -0.13 16.45 5.46
CA GLY A 93 -1.59 16.46 5.37
C GLY A 93 -2.10 15.87 4.05
N LEU A 94 -1.49 16.25 2.93
CA LEU A 94 -1.77 15.66 1.62
C LEU A 94 -1.53 14.14 1.63
N ASP A 95 -0.40 13.69 2.16
CA ASP A 95 -0.10 12.26 2.28
C ASP A 95 -1.12 11.50 3.13
N LYS A 96 -1.64 12.09 4.23
CA LYS A 96 -2.68 11.43 5.03
C LYS A 96 -3.99 11.27 4.26
N ALA A 97 -4.36 12.23 3.41
CA ALA A 97 -5.50 12.09 2.52
C ALA A 97 -5.28 10.98 1.48
N VAL A 98 -4.08 10.88 0.90
CA VAL A 98 -3.69 9.81 -0.03
C VAL A 98 -3.70 8.44 0.68
N GLN A 99 -3.19 8.36 1.91
CA GLN A 99 -3.19 7.14 2.71
C GLN A 99 -4.63 6.70 3.07
N ALA A 100 -5.56 7.63 3.30
CA ALA A 100 -6.96 7.28 3.49
C ALA A 100 -7.57 6.60 2.25
N VAL A 101 -7.31 7.15 1.06
CA VAL A 101 -7.73 6.53 -0.21
C VAL A 101 -7.09 5.15 -0.38
N LEU A 102 -5.80 5.03 -0.08
CA LEU A 102 -5.08 3.77 -0.16
C LEU A 102 -5.68 2.71 0.78
N ILE A 103 -5.93 3.04 2.04
CA ILE A 103 -6.54 2.13 3.02
C ILE A 103 -7.91 1.65 2.54
N VAL A 104 -8.78 2.56 2.11
CA VAL A 104 -10.11 2.20 1.59
C VAL A 104 -9.99 1.26 0.39
N SER A 105 -9.09 1.55 -0.55
CA SER A 105 -8.91 0.75 -1.75
C SER A 105 -8.36 -0.65 -1.44
N LEU A 106 -7.41 -0.75 -0.52
CA LEU A 106 -6.85 -2.03 -0.06
C LEU A 106 -7.93 -2.90 0.60
N VAL A 107 -8.70 -2.33 1.54
CA VAL A 107 -9.79 -3.06 2.22
C VAL A 107 -10.86 -3.50 1.22
N TYR A 108 -11.22 -2.63 0.27
CA TYR A 108 -12.16 -2.96 -0.79
C TYR A 108 -11.68 -4.15 -1.64
N LEU A 109 -10.44 -4.10 -2.13
CA LEU A 109 -9.87 -5.16 -2.96
C LEU A 109 -9.75 -6.49 -2.21
N MET A 110 -9.41 -6.46 -0.91
CA MET A 110 -9.41 -7.65 -0.07
C MET A 110 -10.78 -8.33 -0.08
N VAL A 111 -11.85 -7.57 0.17
CA VAL A 111 -13.21 -8.11 0.27
C VAL A 111 -13.67 -8.67 -1.08
N VAL A 112 -13.36 -7.98 -2.18
CA VAL A 112 -13.73 -8.43 -3.53
C VAL A 112 -13.01 -9.74 -3.88
N GLU A 113 -11.68 -9.78 -3.79
CA GLU A 113 -10.91 -10.96 -4.21
C GLU A 113 -11.16 -12.17 -3.28
N MET A 114 -11.43 -11.95 -1.98
CA MET A 114 -11.81 -13.04 -1.08
C MET A 114 -13.17 -13.66 -1.43
N ARG A 115 -14.13 -12.85 -1.91
CA ARG A 115 -15.45 -13.34 -2.33
C ARG A 115 -15.38 -14.12 -3.63
N GLU A 116 -14.59 -13.65 -4.57
CA GLU A 116 -14.33 -14.36 -5.84
C GLU A 116 -13.67 -15.71 -5.57
N GLY A 117 -12.68 -15.77 -4.68
CA GLY A 117 -12.05 -17.03 -4.30
C GLY A 117 -12.99 -18.01 -3.57
N ALA A 118 -13.91 -17.50 -2.75
CA ALA A 118 -14.91 -18.34 -2.09
C ALA A 118 -15.91 -18.94 -3.09
N ALA A 119 -16.42 -18.15 -4.04
CA ALA A 119 -17.37 -18.61 -5.05
C ALA A 119 -16.80 -19.74 -5.93
N VAL A 120 -15.51 -19.67 -6.30
CA VAL A 120 -14.84 -20.72 -7.09
C VAL A 120 -14.70 -22.04 -6.32
N SER A 121 -14.71 -22.00 -4.98
CA SER A 121 -14.59 -23.23 -4.16
C SER A 121 -15.90 -23.97 -3.93
N GLU A 122 -17.04 -23.38 -4.31
CA GLU A 122 -18.38 -23.96 -4.17
C GLU A 122 -18.86 -24.71 -5.44
N ASP A 123 -18.17 -24.54 -6.56
CA ASP A 123 -18.44 -25.19 -7.87
C ASP A 123 -17.63 -26.50 -8.06
#